data_AF-A0A950KV22-F1
#
_entry.id   AF-A0A950KV22-F1
#
_cell.length_a   1.000
_cell.length_b   1.000
_cell.length_c   1.000
_cell.angle_alpha   90.00
_cell.angle_beta   90.00
_cell.angle_gamma   90.00
#
_symmetry.space_group_name_H-M   'P 1'
#
loop_
_entity.id
_entity.type
_entity.pdbx_description
1 polymer ?
#
loop_
_entity_poly.entity_id
_entity_poly.type
_entity_poly.pdbx_seq_one_letter_code
_entity_poly.pdbx_strand_id
1 'polypeptide(L)'
;LREYITLLRDFVAGKIDSAAFETSYLKKFKTEETELPEFAFLTLDQLFADVDAYCGDISLRPSTLDGIGDEELRTSAKRALSQLAQIV
;
A
#
# COMPACT_ATOMS: atom_id res chain seq x y z
N LEU A 1 -9.16 -10.02 1.00
CA LEU A 1 -8.68 -9.41 2.28
C LEU A 1 -7.42 -10.06 2.89
N ARG A 2 -7.40 -11.37 3.22
CA ARG A 2 -6.23 -12.02 3.88
C ARG A 2 -4.90 -11.83 3.14
N GLU A 3 -4.94 -11.88 1.82
CA GLU A 3 -3.77 -11.64 0.96
C GLU A 3 -3.24 -10.20 1.09
N TYR A 4 -4.11 -9.19 1.18
CA TYR A 4 -3.68 -7.80 1.44
C TYR A 4 -3.00 -7.68 2.80
N ILE A 5 -3.57 -8.30 3.85
CA ILE A 5 -2.99 -8.27 5.19
C ILE A 5 -1.59 -8.93 5.19
N THR A 6 -1.43 -10.03 4.45
CA THR A 6 -0.13 -10.72 4.32
C THR A 6 0.89 -9.83 3.62
N LEU A 7 0.52 -9.26 2.47
CA LEU A 7 1.37 -8.35 1.72
C LEU A 7 1.80 -7.14 2.56
N LEU A 8 0.85 -6.52 3.27
CA LEU A 8 1.12 -5.39 4.17
C LEU A 8 2.04 -5.78 5.32
N ARG A 9 1.85 -6.96 5.94
CA ARG A 9 2.73 -7.44 7.01
C ARG A 9 4.15 -7.67 6.52
N ASP A 10 4.30 -8.30 5.36
CA ASP A 10 5.61 -8.59 4.79
C ASP A 10 6.35 -7.31 4.41
N PHE A 11 5.65 -6.33 3.83
CA PHE A 11 6.22 -5.01 3.57
C PHE A 11 6.59 -4.30 4.87
N VAL A 12 5.67 -4.15 5.82
CA VAL A 12 5.92 -3.45 7.10
C VAL A 12 7.08 -4.08 7.89
N ALA A 13 7.20 -5.41 7.87
CA ALA A 13 8.29 -6.14 8.51
C ALA A 13 9.63 -6.08 7.75
N GLY A 14 9.67 -5.45 6.57
CA GLY A 14 10.88 -5.32 5.75
C GLY A 14 11.28 -6.58 5.01
N LYS A 15 10.38 -7.56 4.85
CA LYS A 15 10.65 -8.77 4.06
C LYS A 15 10.64 -8.50 2.55
N ILE A 16 9.90 -7.48 2.14
CA ILE A 16 9.92 -6.92 0.79
C ILE A 16 10.19 -5.41 0.88
N ASP A 17 10.84 -4.87 -0.14
CA ASP A 17 11.08 -3.44 -0.28
C ASP A 17 9.86 -2.71 -0.87
N SER A 18 9.96 -1.38 -0.96
CA SER A 18 8.88 -0.52 -1.42
C SER A 18 8.51 -0.75 -2.88
N ALA A 19 9.49 -0.99 -3.77
CA ALA A 19 9.25 -1.23 -5.19
C ALA A 19 8.54 -2.57 -5.43
N ALA A 20 8.96 -3.62 -4.71
CA ALA A 20 8.30 -4.91 -4.75
C ALA A 20 6.87 -4.84 -4.16
N PHE A 21 6.70 -4.07 -3.08
CA PHE A 21 5.39 -3.83 -2.48
C PHE A 21 4.46 -3.07 -3.43
N GLU A 22 4.91 -1.96 -4.01
CA GLU A 22 4.16 -1.16 -5.00
C GLU A 22 3.65 -2.03 -6.14
N THR A 23 4.57 -2.75 -6.80
CA THR A 23 4.23 -3.62 -7.94
C THR A 23 3.18 -4.67 -7.53
N SER A 24 3.38 -5.32 -6.39
CA SER A 24 2.49 -6.39 -5.91
C SER A 24 1.12 -5.85 -5.51
N TYR A 25 1.10 -4.70 -4.84
CA TYR A 25 -0.11 -4.05 -4.35
C TYR A 25 -0.97 -3.55 -5.51
N LEU A 26 -0.38 -2.78 -6.44
CA LEU A 26 -1.11 -2.24 -7.59
C LEU A 26 -1.67 -3.35 -8.47
N LYS A 27 -0.87 -4.41 -8.72
CA LYS A 27 -1.35 -5.57 -9.47
C LYS A 27 -2.56 -6.18 -8.78
N LYS A 28 -2.45 -6.46 -7.48
CA LYS A 28 -3.53 -7.11 -6.74
C LYS A 28 -4.79 -6.26 -6.69
N PHE A 29 -4.66 -4.96 -6.42
CA PHE A 29 -5.80 -4.04 -6.32
C PHE A 29 -6.52 -3.88 -7.65
N LYS A 30 -5.78 -3.72 -8.76
CA LYS A 30 -6.35 -3.56 -10.11
C LYS A 30 -7.02 -4.82 -10.66
N THR A 31 -6.71 -6.00 -10.11
CA THR A 31 -7.29 -7.29 -10.53
C THR A 31 -8.16 -7.93 -9.46
N GLU A 32 -8.59 -7.18 -8.44
CA GLU A 32 -9.46 -7.73 -7.40
C GLU A 32 -10.88 -7.87 -7.93
N GLU A 33 -11.33 -9.12 -8.07
CA GLU A 33 -12.68 -9.47 -8.51
C GLU A 33 -13.61 -9.74 -7.32
N THR A 34 -13.05 -9.93 -6.12
CA THR A 34 -13.84 -10.19 -4.91
C THR A 34 -14.41 -8.89 -4.38
N GLU A 35 -15.70 -8.88 -4.08
CA GLU A 35 -16.31 -7.77 -3.33
C GLU A 35 -15.71 -7.70 -1.91
N LEU A 36 -15.11 -6.55 -1.60
CA LEU A 36 -14.52 -6.29 -0.30
C LEU A 36 -15.55 -5.57 0.59
N PRO A 37 -15.56 -5.85 1.92
CA PRO A 37 -16.34 -5.03 2.84
C PRO A 37 -15.99 -3.55 2.67
N GLU A 38 -16.99 -2.67 2.68
CA GLU A 38 -16.84 -1.22 2.37
C GLU A 38 -15.66 -0.58 3.13
N PHE A 39 -15.57 -0.80 4.44
CA PHE A 39 -14.48 -0.26 5.25
C PHE A 39 -13.10 -0.76 4.79
N ALA A 40 -13.01 -2.05 4.41
CA ALA A 40 -11.76 -2.63 3.92
C ALA A 40 -11.40 -2.07 2.53
N PHE A 41 -12.40 -1.91 1.66
CA PHE A 41 -12.23 -1.26 0.37
C PHE A 41 -11.72 0.17 0.53
N LEU A 42 -12.38 1.01 1.33
CA LEU A 42 -11.97 2.41 1.55
C LEU A 42 -10.57 2.52 2.14
N THR A 43 -10.21 1.61 3.05
CA THR A 43 -8.85 1.56 3.62
C THR A 43 -7.80 1.22 2.55
N LEU A 44 -8.11 0.28 1.67
CA LEU A 44 -7.22 -0.12 0.59
C LEU A 44 -7.17 0.94 -0.52
N ASP A 45 -8.29 1.56 -0.88
CA ASP A 45 -8.36 2.63 -1.86
C ASP A 45 -7.54 3.87 -1.44
N GLN A 46 -7.61 4.25 -0.16
CA GLN A 46 -6.75 5.30 0.37
C GLN A 46 -5.25 4.94 0.29
N LEU A 47 -4.91 3.67 0.53
CA LEU A 47 -3.53 3.19 0.39
C LEU A 47 -3.12 3.11 -1.09
N PHE A 48 -4.04 2.81 -2.01
CA PHE A 48 -3.77 2.81 -3.44
C PHE A 48 -3.27 4.18 -3.90
N ALA A 49 -3.89 5.28 -3.45
CA ALA A 49 -3.43 6.62 -3.76
C ALA A 49 -1.98 6.86 -3.27
N ASP A 50 -1.64 6.42 -2.06
CA ASP A 50 -0.28 6.54 -1.53
C ASP A 50 0.72 5.67 -2.31
N VAL A 51 0.33 4.47 -2.72
CA VAL A 51 1.16 3.57 -3.53
C VAL A 51 1.36 4.13 -4.93
N ASP A 52 0.34 4.71 -5.56
CA ASP A 52 0.43 5.35 -6.89
C ASP A 52 1.29 6.63 -6.85
N ALA A 53 1.35 7.30 -5.69
CA ALA A 53 2.22 8.45 -5.43
C ALA A 53 3.66 8.08 -5.04
N TYR A 54 3.98 6.79 -4.86
CA TYR A 54 5.33 6.38 -4.49
C TYR A 54 6.33 6.65 -5.62
N CYS A 55 7.47 7.24 -5.25
CA CYS A 55 8.59 7.45 -6.15
C CYS A 55 9.89 7.00 -5.47
N GLY A 56 10.39 5.84 -5.88
CA GLY A 56 11.66 5.28 -5.38
C GLY A 56 12.90 6.07 -5.82
N ASP A 57 12.79 6.89 -6.88
CA ASP A 57 13.89 7.76 -7.33
C ASP A 57 13.84 9.11 -6.62
N ILE A 58 14.76 9.32 -5.69
CA ILE A 58 14.86 10.55 -4.89
C ILE A 58 15.10 11.80 -5.74
N SER A 59 15.70 11.66 -6.93
CA SER A 59 15.96 12.78 -7.83
C SER A 59 14.70 13.22 -8.60
N LEU A 60 13.77 12.29 -8.85
CA LEU A 60 12.51 12.54 -9.56
C LEU A 60 11.37 12.92 -8.61
N ARG A 61 11.40 12.46 -7.35
CA ARG A 61 10.35 12.72 -6.35
C ARG A 61 10.00 14.20 -6.14
N PRO A 62 10.93 15.17 -6.13
CA PRO A 62 10.57 16.59 -6.00
C PRO A 62 9.75 17.13 -7.19
N SER A 63 9.77 16.43 -8.33
CA SER A 63 9.03 16.81 -9.54
C SER A 63 7.65 16.14 -9.63
N THR A 64 7.35 15.20 -8.75
CA THR A 64 6.03 14.58 -8.64
C THR A 64 5.20 15.34 -7.61
N LEU A 65 4.05 15.86 -8.03
CA LEU A 65 3.06 16.45 -7.13
C LEU A 65 2.64 15.34 -6.14
N ASP A 66 2.92 15.55 -4.86
CA ASP A 66 2.63 14.60 -3.76
C ASP A 66 3.49 13.31 -3.74
N GLY A 67 4.64 13.29 -4.42
CA GLY A 67 5.53 12.13 -4.43
C GLY A 67 6.03 11.70 -3.05
N ILE A 68 5.80 10.44 -2.69
CA ILE A 68 6.22 9.89 -1.40
C ILE A 68 7.41 8.93 -1.53
N GLY A 69 8.17 8.78 -0.44
CA GLY A 69 9.30 7.87 -0.37
C GLY A 69 9.02 6.57 0.38
N ASP A 70 10.09 5.82 0.62
CA ASP A 70 10.02 4.50 1.26
C ASP A 70 9.44 4.57 2.69
N GLU A 71 9.83 5.58 3.47
CA GLU A 71 9.38 5.72 4.86
C GLU A 71 7.93 6.19 4.96
N GLU A 72 7.52 7.12 4.08
CA GLU A 72 6.14 7.56 3.97
C GLU A 72 5.24 6.40 3.53
N LEU A 73 5.64 5.66 2.48
CA LEU A 73 4.89 4.50 2.00
C LEU A 73 4.76 3.42 3.09
N ARG A 74 5.85 3.16 3.83
CA ARG A 74 5.84 2.22 4.97
C ARG A 74 4.92 2.70 6.08
N THR A 75 4.83 4.00 6.32
CA THR A 75 3.91 4.59 7.30
C THR A 75 2.45 4.41 6.86
N SER A 76 2.14 4.66 5.59
CA SER A 76 0.81 4.39 5.01
C SER A 76 0.41 2.92 5.10
N ALA A 77 1.34 2.01 4.80
CA ALA A 77 1.10 0.57 4.94
C ALA A 77 0.85 0.14 6.40
N LYS A 78 1.58 0.71 7.37
CA LYS A 78 1.34 0.48 8.81
C LYS A 78 -0.06 0.94 9.23
N ARG A 79 -0.49 2.13 8.76
CA ARG A 79 -1.82 2.69 9.02
C ARG A 79 -2.92 1.75 8.49
N ALA A 80 -2.81 1.37 7.21
CA ALA A 80 -3.77 0.47 6.57
C ALA A 80 -3.82 -0.90 7.28
N LEU A 81 -2.66 -1.48 7.62
CA LEU A 81 -2.59 -2.75 8.33
C LEU A 81 -3.28 -2.68 9.71
N SER A 82 -3.09 -1.59 10.45
CA SER A 82 -3.74 -1.36 11.74
C SER A 82 -5.26 -1.25 11.60
N GLN A 83 -5.75 -0.54 10.59
CA GLN A 83 -7.19 -0.40 10.31
C GLN A 83 -7.82 -1.75 9.91
N LEU A 84 -7.18 -2.49 9.00
CA LEU A 84 -7.68 -3.80 8.57
C LEU A 84 -7.68 -4.83 9.71
N ALA A 85 -6.72 -4.77 10.63
CA ALA A 85 -6.64 -5.67 11.77
C ALA A 85 -7.82 -5.55 12.76
N GLN A 86 -8.60 -4.46 12.70
CA GLN A 86 -9.79 -4.29 13.55
C GLN A 86 -11.02 -5.05 13.03
N ILE A 87 -10.94 -5.63 11.83
CA ILE A 87 -12.07 -6.26 11.13
C ILE A 87 -11.90 -7.79 11.02
N VAL A 88 -10.71 -8.31 11.35
CA VAL A 88 -10.35 -9.74 11.27
C VAL A 88 -10.30 -10.42 12.62
#